data_AF-A0A2M8LQH5-F1
#
_entry.id   AF-A0A2M8LQH5-F1
#
_cell.length_a   1.000
_cell.length_b   1.000
_cell.length_c   1.000
_cell.angle_alpha   90.00
_cell.angle_beta   90.00
_cell.angle_gamma   90.00
#
_symmetry.space_group_name_H-M   'P 1'
#
loop_
_entity.id
_entity.type
_entity.pdbx_description
1 polymer ?
#
loop_
_entity_poly.entity_id
_entity_poly.type
_entity_poly.pdbx_seq_one_letter_code
_entity_poly.pdbx_strand_id
1 'polypeptide(L)'
;MGGRRRQRRQTFADLVKAVEREAEGEGVPARRDEAVPAGPGPGRRRDGTMVDPRGRVHEQVRETVSASRALAAAASGALVVRDPCGCGGGCGFRRPDAEEVAALVRSGPPRVRNDKRHVGNVSEWHAADGSVLLLAEEAVHWGESLA
;
A
#
# COMPACT_ATOMS: atom_id res chain seq x y z
N MET A 1 36.58 9.28 45.98
CA MET A 1 35.31 10.04 45.94
C MET A 1 34.90 10.20 44.48
N GLY A 2 33.86 9.50 44.01
CA GLY A 2 33.41 9.55 42.61
C GLY A 2 31.91 9.76 42.54
N GLY A 3 31.48 10.98 42.18
CA GLY A 3 30.08 11.39 42.16
C GLY A 3 29.29 10.73 41.04
N ARG A 4 28.18 10.08 41.38
CA ARG A 4 27.21 9.54 40.44
C ARG A 4 26.45 10.70 39.77
N ARG A 5 26.68 10.93 38.48
CA ARG A 5 25.85 11.83 37.66
C ARG A 5 24.45 11.21 37.53
N ARG A 6 23.46 11.84 38.17
CA ARG A 6 22.03 11.54 37.96
C ARG A 6 21.66 11.88 36.52
N GLN A 7 21.42 10.86 35.69
CA GLN A 7 20.75 11.04 34.40
C GLN A 7 19.35 11.61 34.67
N ARG A 8 19.13 12.85 34.24
CA ARG A 8 17.78 13.43 34.20
C ARG A 8 16.96 12.60 33.22
N ARG A 9 15.89 11.96 33.70
CA ARG A 9 14.89 11.33 32.85
C ARG A 9 14.21 12.44 32.05
N GLN A 10 14.31 12.38 30.72
CA GLN A 10 13.58 13.27 29.83
C GLN A 10 12.09 13.06 30.08
N THR A 11 11.35 14.15 30.24
CA THR A 11 9.91 14.10 30.46
C THR A 11 9.18 14.07 29.13
N PHE A 12 7.93 13.60 29.12
CA PHE A 12 7.08 13.64 27.93
C PHE A 12 6.94 15.07 27.37
N ALA A 13 6.92 16.08 28.24
CA ALA A 13 6.91 17.47 27.84
C ALA A 13 8.20 17.90 27.09
N ASP A 14 9.35 17.29 27.42
CA ASP A 14 10.60 17.54 26.70
C ASP A 14 10.58 16.88 25.31
N LEU A 15 9.90 15.73 25.17
CA LEU A 15 9.72 15.05 23.88
C LEU A 15 8.75 15.81 22.97
N VAL A 16 7.62 16.30 23.50
CA VAL A 16 6.67 17.12 22.72
C VAL A 16 7.33 18.42 22.25
N LYS A 17 8.08 19.09 23.12
CA LYS A 17 8.82 20.31 22.74
C LYS A 17 9.95 20.05 21.76
N ALA A 18 10.51 18.84 21.70
CA ALA A 18 11.51 18.48 20.69
C ALA A 18 10.86 18.34 19.31
N VAL A 19 9.71 17.66 19.24
CA VAL A 19 8.94 17.48 17.99
C VAL A 19 8.42 18.80 17.44
N GLU A 20 7.90 19.69 18.29
CA GLU A 20 7.44 21.02 17.87
C GLU A 20 8.61 21.87 17.31
N ARG A 21 9.80 21.75 17.91
CA ARG A 21 10.99 22.50 17.47
C ARG A 21 11.59 21.94 16.17
N GLU A 22 11.44 20.63 15.92
CA GLU A 22 11.74 20.03 14.61
C GLU A 22 10.74 20.47 13.54
N ALA A 23 9.46 20.65 13.90
CA ALA A 23 8.43 21.14 12.97
C ALA A 23 8.60 22.63 12.60
N GLU A 24 9.19 23.44 13.49
CA GLU A 24 9.37 24.89 13.29
C GLU A 24 10.75 25.27 12.70
N GLY A 25 11.71 24.35 12.64
CA GLY A 25 13.12 24.63 12.34
C GLY A 25 13.59 24.39 10.91
N GLU A 26 12.86 23.61 10.10
CA GLU A 26 13.15 23.44 8.68
C GLU A 26 12.13 24.22 7.87
N GLY A 27 12.52 25.42 7.45
CA GLY A 27 11.89 26.10 6.34
C GLY A 27 11.92 25.19 5.13
N VAL A 28 10.87 24.39 4.95
CA VAL A 28 10.59 23.65 3.73
C VAL A 28 10.54 24.72 2.65
N PRO A 29 11.52 24.82 1.73
CA PRO A 29 11.33 25.67 0.57
C PRO A 29 10.03 25.18 -0.04
N ALA A 30 9.07 26.09 -0.21
CA ALA A 30 7.84 25.81 -0.94
C ALA A 30 8.27 25.04 -2.19
N ARG A 31 8.04 23.72 -2.17
CA ARG A 31 8.42 22.85 -3.27
C ARG A 31 7.49 23.31 -4.36
N ARG A 32 7.99 24.24 -5.19
CA ARG A 32 7.49 24.52 -6.53
C ARG A 32 7.07 23.18 -7.06
N ASP A 33 5.79 23.06 -7.41
CA ASP A 33 5.19 21.96 -8.13
C ASP A 33 6.27 21.17 -8.86
N GLU A 34 6.81 20.15 -8.20
CA GLU A 34 7.73 19.24 -8.83
C GLU A 34 6.79 18.45 -9.71
N ALA A 35 6.62 18.98 -10.93
CA ALA A 35 5.73 18.45 -11.93
C ALA A 35 5.98 16.96 -11.96
N VAL A 36 5.01 16.20 -11.46
CA VAL A 36 5.02 14.74 -11.48
C VAL A 36 5.43 14.42 -12.91
N PRO A 37 6.60 13.79 -13.14
CA PRO A 37 7.04 13.53 -14.49
C PRO A 37 5.88 12.86 -15.21
N ALA A 38 5.61 13.26 -16.45
CA ALA A 38 4.62 12.65 -17.33
C ALA A 38 5.07 11.23 -17.71
N GLY A 39 5.33 10.41 -16.69
CA GLY A 39 5.51 9.00 -16.79
C GLY A 39 4.17 8.38 -17.16
N PRO A 40 4.21 7.17 -17.71
CA PRO A 40 2.99 6.45 -18.03
C PRO A 40 2.09 6.40 -16.80
N GLY A 41 0.79 6.64 -16.97
CA GLY A 41 -0.17 6.66 -15.87
C GLY A 41 -0.14 5.34 -15.08
N PRO A 42 -0.66 5.33 -13.84
CA PRO A 42 -0.67 4.14 -12.99
C PRO A 42 -1.17 2.88 -13.69
N GLY A 43 -0.56 1.73 -13.40
CA GLY A 43 -0.99 0.43 -13.92
C GLY A 43 0.16 -0.53 -14.22
N ARG A 44 -0.20 -1.71 -14.73
CA ARG A 44 0.75 -2.74 -15.14
C ARG A 44 1.46 -2.33 -16.44
N ARG A 45 2.74 -2.69 -16.53
CA ARG A 45 3.63 -2.39 -17.67
C ARG A 45 3.94 -3.65 -18.46
N ARG A 46 4.46 -3.45 -19.68
CA ARG A 46 4.89 -4.55 -20.56
C ARG A 46 6.09 -5.32 -20.03
N ASP A 47 6.94 -4.67 -19.23
CA ASP A 47 8.07 -5.29 -18.54
C ASP A 47 7.65 -6.14 -17.32
N GLY A 48 6.35 -6.23 -17.05
CA GLY A 48 5.81 -6.99 -15.94
C GLY A 48 5.79 -6.25 -14.61
N THR A 49 6.18 -4.97 -14.55
CA THR A 49 6.10 -4.14 -13.33
C THR A 49 4.72 -3.51 -13.14
N MET A 50 4.41 -3.03 -11.93
CA MET A 50 3.22 -2.26 -11.62
C MET A 50 3.57 -0.87 -11.09
N VAL A 51 2.97 0.18 -11.65
CA VAL A 51 3.17 1.56 -11.20
C VAL A 51 1.95 2.05 -10.43
N ASP A 52 2.16 2.51 -9.20
CA ASP A 52 1.10 3.05 -8.34
C ASP A 52 0.79 4.54 -8.66
N PRO A 53 -0.25 5.16 -8.09
CA PRO A 53 -0.58 6.56 -8.38
C PRO A 53 0.45 7.58 -7.87
N ARG A 54 1.37 7.18 -6.99
CA ARG A 54 2.50 8.01 -6.54
C ARG A 54 3.73 7.83 -7.44
N GLY A 55 3.62 7.06 -8.52
CA GLY A 55 4.71 6.78 -9.45
C GLY A 55 5.69 5.70 -8.95
N ARG A 56 5.37 4.99 -7.86
CA ARG A 56 6.26 3.93 -7.36
C ARG A 56 6.13 2.69 -8.22
N VAL A 57 7.28 2.10 -8.56
CA VAL A 57 7.37 0.85 -9.31
C VAL A 57 7.40 -0.30 -8.33
N HIS A 58 6.52 -1.27 -8.56
CA HIS A 58 6.42 -2.51 -7.80
C HIS A 58 6.75 -3.69 -8.72
N GLU A 59 7.54 -4.62 -8.19
CA GLU A 59 7.87 -5.88 -8.84
C GLU A 59 7.04 -7.00 -8.23
N GLN A 60 6.63 -7.96 -9.05
CA GLN A 60 5.86 -9.10 -8.56
C GLN A 60 6.78 -10.03 -7.78
N VAL A 61 6.47 -10.24 -6.50
CA VAL A 61 7.19 -11.19 -5.64
C VAL A 61 6.36 -12.47 -5.48
N ARG A 62 5.04 -12.27 -5.37
CA ARG A 62 3.92 -13.21 -5.25
C ARG A 62 3.09 -13.40 -6.50
N GLU A 63 3.21 -14.47 -7.29
CA GLU A 63 2.22 -14.69 -8.37
C GLU A 63 0.82 -14.97 -7.80
N THR A 64 0.73 -15.81 -6.78
CA THR A 64 -0.52 -16.10 -6.05
C THR A 64 -0.25 -16.09 -4.56
N VAL A 65 -1.14 -15.44 -3.79
CA VAL A 65 -1.12 -15.44 -2.33
C VAL A 65 -2.40 -16.03 -1.75
N SER A 66 -2.28 -16.65 -0.57
CA SER A 66 -3.45 -17.16 0.15
C SER A 66 -4.33 -16.02 0.67
N ALA A 67 -5.62 -16.31 0.89
CA ALA A 67 -6.56 -15.34 1.44
C ALA A 67 -6.11 -14.74 2.77
N SER A 68 -5.58 -15.57 3.68
CA SER A 68 -5.04 -15.10 4.96
C SER A 68 -3.83 -14.17 4.80
N ARG A 69 -2.97 -14.43 3.82
CA ARG A 69 -1.81 -13.58 3.51
C ARG A 69 -2.25 -12.24 2.92
N ALA A 70 -3.22 -12.26 2.00
CA ALA A 70 -3.80 -11.05 1.45
C ALA A 70 -4.41 -10.18 2.56
N LEU A 71 -5.20 -10.78 3.46
CA LEU A 71 -5.75 -10.07 4.62
C LEU A 71 -4.65 -9.45 5.50
N ALA A 72 -3.63 -10.23 5.85
CA ALA A 72 -2.54 -9.75 6.69
C ALA A 72 -1.78 -8.58 6.04
N ALA A 73 -1.52 -8.64 4.74
CA ALA A 73 -0.87 -7.57 4.00
C ALA A 73 -1.74 -6.31 3.93
N ALA A 74 -3.03 -6.43 3.62
CA ALA A 74 -3.97 -5.31 3.63
C ALA A 74 -4.09 -4.67 5.03
N ALA A 75 -4.19 -5.49 6.09
CA ALA A 75 -4.21 -5.02 7.47
C ALA A 75 -2.91 -4.31 7.89
N SER A 76 -1.78 -4.63 7.23
CA SER A 76 -0.48 -3.98 7.44
C SER A 76 -0.29 -2.72 6.58
N GLY A 77 -1.31 -2.29 5.83
CA GLY A 77 -1.26 -1.07 5.01
C GLY A 77 -0.84 -1.28 3.56
N ALA A 78 -0.89 -2.51 3.03
CA ALA A 78 -0.67 -2.75 1.60
C ALA A 78 -1.71 -1.99 0.76
N LEU A 79 -1.27 -1.46 -0.39
CA LEU A 79 -2.18 -0.92 -1.40
C LEU A 79 -2.99 -2.06 -2.00
N VAL A 80 -4.32 -1.89 -2.12
CA VAL A 80 -5.17 -2.86 -2.79
C VAL A 80 -5.54 -2.31 -4.17
N VAL A 81 -5.42 -3.15 -5.18
CA VAL A 81 -5.80 -2.84 -6.57
C VAL A 81 -6.66 -3.96 -7.09
N ARG A 82 -7.78 -3.62 -7.75
CA ARG A 82 -8.67 -4.57 -8.40
C ARG A 82 -8.53 -4.46 -9.91
N ASP A 83 -8.30 -5.59 -10.56
CA ASP A 83 -8.52 -5.77 -11.99
C ASP A 83 -9.81 -6.59 -12.19
N PRO A 84 -10.94 -5.95 -12.51
CA PRO A 84 -12.21 -6.66 -12.63
C PRO A 84 -12.29 -7.59 -13.86
N CYS A 85 -11.54 -7.30 -14.93
CA CYS A 85 -11.51 -8.14 -16.14
C CYS A 85 -10.45 -9.24 -16.08
N GLY A 86 -9.47 -9.13 -15.17
CA GLY A 86 -8.27 -9.99 -15.17
C GLY A 86 -7.40 -9.79 -16.42
N CYS A 87 -7.59 -8.70 -17.16
CA CYS A 87 -6.96 -8.47 -18.45
C CYS A 87 -5.63 -7.70 -18.34
N GLY A 88 -5.04 -7.66 -17.13
CA GLY A 88 -3.78 -6.99 -16.84
C GLY A 88 -3.90 -5.46 -16.88
N GLY A 89 -5.09 -4.93 -16.59
CA GLY A 89 -5.38 -3.49 -16.61
C GLY A 89 -5.84 -2.93 -17.96
N GLY A 90 -6.13 -3.77 -18.96
CA GLY A 90 -6.66 -3.32 -20.25
C GLY A 90 -7.98 -2.54 -20.14
N CYS A 91 -8.83 -2.90 -19.18
CA CYS A 91 -10.07 -2.19 -18.85
C CYS A 91 -9.91 -1.18 -17.69
N GLY A 92 -8.67 -0.93 -17.25
CA GLY A 92 -8.35 -0.10 -16.10
C GLY A 92 -8.38 -0.85 -14.77
N PHE A 93 -7.76 -0.24 -13.76
CA PHE A 93 -7.75 -0.75 -12.40
C PHE A 93 -8.66 0.08 -11.50
N ARG A 94 -9.38 -0.60 -10.61
CA ARG A 94 -10.14 0.04 -9.53
C ARG A 94 -9.31 0.00 -8.26
N ARG A 95 -9.18 1.15 -7.60
CA ARG A 95 -8.40 1.27 -6.36
C ARG A 95 -9.33 1.66 -5.23
N PRO A 96 -9.48 0.81 -4.21
CA PRO A 96 -10.20 1.21 -3.02
C PRO A 96 -9.45 2.35 -2.31
N ASP A 97 -10.21 3.29 -1.75
CA ASP A 97 -9.63 4.29 -0.86
C ASP A 97 -9.31 3.69 0.53
N ALA A 98 -8.77 4.50 1.44
CA ALA A 98 -8.38 4.03 2.76
C ALA A 98 -9.55 3.52 3.61
N GLU A 99 -10.73 4.12 3.48
CA GLU A 99 -11.93 3.71 4.20
C GLU A 99 -12.44 2.37 3.68
N GLU A 100 -12.45 2.21 2.36
CA GLU A 100 -12.81 0.96 1.71
C GLU A 100 -11.82 -0.15 2.05
N VAL A 101 -10.51 0.09 2.02
CA VAL A 101 -9.51 -0.92 2.46
C VAL A 101 -9.74 -1.32 3.91
N ALA A 102 -10.05 -0.37 4.79
CA ALA A 102 -10.38 -0.69 6.18
C ALA A 102 -11.66 -1.55 6.27
N ALA A 103 -12.66 -1.31 5.43
CA ALA A 103 -13.86 -2.16 5.33
C ALA A 103 -13.53 -3.57 4.83
N LEU A 104 -12.65 -3.72 3.84
CA LEU A 104 -12.16 -5.01 3.36
C LEU A 104 -11.50 -5.80 4.49
N VAL A 105 -10.60 -5.16 5.24
CA VAL A 105 -9.90 -5.80 6.36
C VAL A 105 -10.90 -6.26 7.43
N ARG A 106 -11.90 -5.43 7.77
CA ARG A 106 -12.97 -5.81 8.72
C ARG A 106 -13.83 -6.97 8.22
N SER A 107 -14.02 -7.11 6.91
CA SER A 107 -14.79 -8.21 6.32
C SER A 107 -14.09 -9.57 6.38
N GLY A 108 -12.80 -9.59 6.72
CA GLY A 108 -11.99 -10.81 6.81
C GLY A 108 -11.30 -11.18 5.49
N PRO A 109 -10.89 -12.44 5.32
CA PRO A 109 -10.11 -12.87 4.15
C PRO A 109 -10.92 -12.81 2.84
N PRO A 110 -10.29 -12.47 1.69
CA PRO A 110 -10.95 -12.53 0.39
C PRO A 110 -11.34 -13.97 0.04
N ARG A 111 -12.42 -14.12 -0.73
CA ARG A 111 -12.83 -15.37 -1.35
C ARG A 111 -12.38 -15.36 -2.80
N VAL A 112 -11.49 -16.28 -3.14
CA VAL A 112 -11.02 -16.47 -4.51
C VAL A 112 -11.83 -17.59 -5.13
N ARG A 113 -12.58 -17.29 -6.20
CA ARG A 113 -13.35 -18.29 -6.94
C ARG A 113 -12.52 -18.80 -8.10
N ASN A 114 -12.42 -20.12 -8.19
CA ASN A 114 -11.81 -20.83 -9.31
C ASN A 114 -12.82 -21.85 -9.81
N ASP A 115 -13.49 -21.55 -10.92
CA ASP A 115 -14.41 -22.45 -11.59
C ASP A 115 -14.09 -22.51 -13.09
N LYS A 116 -14.88 -23.27 -13.86
CA LYS A 116 -14.61 -23.48 -15.30
C LYS A 116 -14.70 -22.18 -16.13
N ARG A 117 -15.31 -21.13 -15.61
CA ARG A 117 -15.56 -19.87 -16.32
C ARG A 117 -14.73 -18.71 -15.78
N HIS A 118 -14.26 -18.81 -14.54
CA HIS A 118 -13.68 -17.70 -13.81
C HIS A 118 -12.48 -18.15 -12.97
N VAL A 119 -11.36 -17.42 -13.07
CA VAL A 119 -10.13 -17.73 -12.33
C VAL A 119 -9.67 -16.49 -11.57
N GLY A 120 -10.04 -16.43 -10.29
CA GLY A 120 -9.60 -15.37 -9.40
C GLY A 120 -8.13 -15.54 -9.01
N ASN A 121 -7.40 -14.44 -8.93
CA ASN A 121 -6.03 -14.44 -8.42
C ASN A 121 -5.79 -13.24 -7.51
N VAL A 122 -5.00 -13.43 -6.45
CA VAL A 122 -4.43 -12.32 -5.69
C VAL A 122 -2.92 -12.44 -5.77
N SER A 123 -2.26 -11.44 -6.35
CA SER A 123 -0.80 -11.36 -6.44
C SER A 123 -0.25 -10.30 -5.51
N GLU A 124 1.01 -10.46 -5.10
CA GLU A 124 1.71 -9.56 -4.18
C GLU A 124 2.94 -8.95 -4.86
N TRP A 125 3.04 -7.64 -4.72
CA TRP A 125 3.96 -6.78 -5.42
C TRP A 125 4.69 -5.90 -4.42
N HIS A 126 6.00 -5.69 -4.60
CA HIS A 126 6.85 -4.95 -3.67
C HIS A 126 7.59 -3.84 -4.41
N ALA A 127 7.63 -2.66 -3.82
CA ALA A 127 8.50 -1.57 -4.27
C ALA A 127 9.82 -1.59 -3.48
N ALA A 128 10.83 -0.90 -4.01
CA ALA A 128 12.15 -0.78 -3.38
C ALA A 128 12.10 -0.10 -1.99
N ASP A 129 11.08 0.72 -1.72
CA ASP A 129 10.85 1.39 -0.43
C ASP A 129 10.18 0.47 0.62
N GLY A 130 9.92 -0.80 0.28
CA GLY A 130 9.24 -1.77 1.13
C GLY A 130 7.71 -1.71 1.09
N SER A 131 7.14 -0.81 0.27
CA SER A 131 5.69 -0.75 0.09
C SER A 131 5.18 -2.01 -0.59
N VAL A 132 4.04 -2.50 -0.11
CA VAL A 132 3.37 -3.68 -0.64
C VAL A 132 2.12 -3.27 -1.41
N LEU A 133 1.89 -3.93 -2.53
CA LEU A 133 0.66 -3.85 -3.31
C LEU A 133 0.07 -5.25 -3.51
N LEU A 134 -1.23 -5.36 -3.31
CA LEU A 134 -2.04 -6.53 -3.63
C LEU A 134 -2.85 -6.25 -4.87
N LEU A 135 -2.70 -7.09 -5.90
CA LEU A 135 -3.53 -7.04 -7.09
C LEU A 135 -4.52 -8.20 -7.05
N ALA A 136 -5.80 -7.88 -6.92
CA ALA A 136 -6.92 -8.80 -6.97
C ALA A 136 -7.52 -8.82 -8.38
N GLU A 137 -7.46 -9.97 -9.04
CA GLU A 137 -7.83 -10.15 -10.46
C GLU A 137 -9.11 -10.99 -10.57
N GLU A 138 -10.00 -10.56 -11.46
CA GLU A 138 -11.21 -11.26 -11.87
C GLU A 138 -12.08 -11.71 -10.68
N ALA A 139 -12.17 -13.01 -10.43
CA ALA A 139 -13.14 -13.65 -9.55
C ALA A 139 -12.72 -13.65 -8.07
N VAL A 140 -12.18 -12.52 -7.61
CA VAL A 140 -11.86 -12.26 -6.22
C VAL A 140 -12.98 -11.42 -5.62
N HIS A 141 -13.65 -11.99 -4.61
CA HIS A 141 -14.63 -11.28 -3.80
C HIS A 141 -14.03 -10.90 -2.45
N TRP A 142 -14.06 -9.63 -2.09
CA TRP A 142 -13.56 -9.15 -0.80
C TRP A 142 -14.47 -8.06 -0.26
N GLY A 143 -15.13 -8.35 0.87
CA GLY A 143 -16.16 -7.47 1.41
C GLY A 143 -17.24 -7.14 0.36
N GLU A 144 -17.88 -5.99 0.52
CA GLU A 144 -18.85 -5.46 -0.45
C GLU A 144 -18.17 -4.61 -1.54
N SER A 145 -16.98 -4.05 -1.24
CA SER A 145 -16.28 -3.11 -2.13
C SER A 145 -15.50 -3.76 -3.28
N LEU A 146 -15.17 -5.06 -3.16
CA LEU A 146 -14.69 -5.89 -4.26
C LEU A 146 -15.66 -7.04 -4.53
N ALA A 147 -16.95 -6.77 -4.68
CA ALA A 147 -17.93 -7.75 -5.16
C ALA A 147 -17.85 -7.94 -6.67
#